data_AF-A0A9E1T4Y6-F1
#
_entry.id   AF-A0A9E1T4Y6-F1
#
_cell.length_a   1.000
_cell.length_b   1.000
_cell.length_c   1.000
_cell.angle_alpha   90.00
_cell.angle_beta   90.00
_cell.angle_gamma   90.00
#
_symmetry.space_group_name_H-M   'P 1'
#
loop_
_entity.id
_entity.type
_entity.pdbx_description
1 polymer ?
#
loop_
_entity_poly.entity_id
_entity_poly.type
_entity_poly.pdbx_seq_one_letter_code
_entity_poly.pdbx_strand_id
1 'polypeptide(L)'
;PAVAFDDFTMDHTLWQDHIWPVLATRIPQFEAIRVTHEWAGHYSMNTFDQNAIMGPHTEVENFIFLNGFSGHGLQQSPAMGRGTAEWLTYGEYRSLDLSPFHFARIAENRPVIEKAVI
;
A
#
# COMPACT_ATOMS: atom_id res chain seq x y z
N PRO A 1 7.17 -9.85 -8.50
CA PRO A 1 8.61 -9.91 -8.17
C PRO A 1 9.12 -8.50 -7.90
N ALA A 2 10.18 -8.32 -7.12
CA ALA A 2 10.78 -6.98 -6.99
C ALA A 2 11.32 -6.53 -8.37
N VAL A 3 11.12 -5.25 -8.69
CA VAL A 3 11.66 -4.58 -9.88
C VAL A 3 12.85 -3.72 -9.49
N ALA A 4 13.66 -3.27 -10.45
CA ALA A 4 14.72 -2.33 -10.17
C ALA A 4 14.14 -0.98 -9.71
N PHE A 5 14.87 -0.25 -8.87
CA PHE A 5 14.38 1.02 -8.27
C PHE A 5 14.19 2.14 -9.31
N ASP A 6 14.79 1.99 -10.49
CA ASP A 6 14.72 2.89 -11.64
C ASP A 6 13.88 2.31 -12.79
N ASP A 7 13.26 1.14 -12.60
CA ASP A 7 12.38 0.55 -13.60
C ASP A 7 10.99 1.20 -13.56
N PHE A 8 10.77 2.13 -14.48
CA PHE A 8 9.48 2.76 -14.76
C PHE A 8 8.99 2.40 -16.17
N THR A 9 9.49 1.30 -16.73
CA THR A 9 9.13 0.86 -18.08
C THR A 9 7.66 0.42 -18.08
N MET A 10 6.86 0.97 -18.98
CA MET A 10 5.47 0.56 -19.14
C MET A 10 5.37 -0.65 -20.06
N ASP A 11 4.56 -1.61 -19.65
CA ASP A 11 4.09 -2.67 -20.52
C ASP A 11 2.77 -2.26 -21.17
N HIS A 12 2.87 -1.69 -22.37
CA HIS A 12 1.71 -1.23 -23.14
C HIS A 12 0.80 -2.38 -23.60
N THR A 13 1.27 -3.63 -23.62
CA THR A 13 0.44 -4.75 -24.07
C THR A 13 -0.61 -5.12 -23.02
N LEU A 14 -0.38 -4.79 -21.74
CA LEU A 14 -1.35 -4.96 -20.65
C LEU A 14 -2.72 -4.36 -20.97
N TRP A 15 -2.74 -3.20 -21.62
CA TRP A 15 -4.00 -2.57 -22.02
C TRP A 15 -4.77 -3.45 -23.00
N GLN A 16 -4.14 -3.86 -24.09
CA GLN A 16 -4.81 -4.58 -25.18
C GLN A 16 -5.14 -6.03 -24.83
N ASP A 17 -4.23 -6.69 -24.12
CA ASP A 17 -4.31 -8.14 -23.90
C ASP A 17 -5.11 -8.49 -22.63
N HIS A 18 -5.19 -7.56 -21.67
CA HIS A 18 -5.81 -7.83 -20.37
C HIS A 18 -6.90 -6.83 -19.98
N ILE A 19 -6.62 -5.52 -19.98
CA ILE A 19 -7.52 -4.52 -19.40
C ILE A 19 -8.74 -4.27 -20.32
N TRP A 20 -8.50 -3.94 -21.59
CA TRP A 20 -9.56 -3.59 -22.54
C TRP A 20 -10.56 -4.73 -22.78
N PRO A 21 -10.15 -6.01 -22.99
CA PRO A 21 -11.09 -7.10 -23.17
C PRO A 21 -12.05 -7.27 -21.98
N VAL A 22 -11.54 -7.11 -20.74
CA VAL A 22 -12.35 -7.20 -19.52
C VAL A 22 -13.36 -6.05 -19.44
N LEU A 23 -12.92 -4.83 -19.76
CA LEU A 23 -13.78 -3.64 -19.76
C LEU A 23 -14.87 -3.72 -20.82
N ALA A 24 -14.51 -3.99 -22.08
CA ALA A 24 -15.44 -4.05 -23.20
C ALA A 24 -16.47 -5.18 -23.05
N THR A 25 -16.07 -6.32 -22.46
CA THR A 25 -16.99 -7.44 -22.17
C THR A 25 -18.01 -7.07 -21.09
N ARG A 26 -17.60 -6.33 -20.05
CA ARG A 26 -18.48 -5.94 -18.93
C ARG A 26 -19.36 -4.73 -19.27
N ILE A 27 -18.84 -3.80 -20.05
CA ILE A 27 -19.49 -2.55 -20.42
C ILE A 27 -19.36 -2.40 -21.94
N PRO A 28 -20.34 -2.86 -22.73
CA PRO A 28 -20.24 -2.85 -24.20
C PRO A 28 -19.95 -1.47 -24.82
N GLN A 29 -20.39 -0.38 -24.16
CA GLN A 29 -20.09 0.99 -24.56
C GLN A 29 -18.58 1.32 -24.51
N PHE A 30 -17.78 0.51 -23.83
CA PHE A 30 -16.33 0.66 -23.75
C PHE A 30 -15.57 -0.04 -24.88
N GLU A 31 -16.24 -0.64 -25.86
CA GLU A 31 -15.58 -1.30 -26.99
C GLU A 31 -14.64 -0.36 -27.77
N ALA A 32 -15.05 0.90 -27.97
CA ALA A 32 -14.29 1.86 -28.79
C ALA A 32 -13.39 2.83 -27.99
N ILE A 33 -13.16 2.60 -26.69
CA ILE A 33 -12.34 3.52 -25.88
C ILE A 33 -10.86 3.44 -26.26
N ARG A 34 -10.15 4.54 -26.05
CA ARG A 34 -8.72 4.64 -26.32
C ARG A 34 -7.99 5.19 -25.10
N VAL A 35 -6.79 4.67 -24.87
CA VAL A 35 -5.89 5.22 -23.87
C VAL A 35 -5.44 6.61 -24.30
N THR A 36 -5.46 7.57 -23.36
CA THR A 36 -4.97 8.93 -23.60
C THR A 36 -3.65 9.20 -22.90
N HIS A 37 -3.44 8.59 -21.73
CA HIS A 37 -2.26 8.77 -20.89
C HIS A 37 -2.01 7.48 -20.12
N GLU A 38 -0.73 7.19 -19.87
CA GLU A 38 -0.28 6.09 -19.04
C GLU A 38 0.83 6.57 -18.11
N TRP A 39 0.96 5.91 -16.96
CA TRP A 39 1.99 6.19 -15.96
C TRP A 39 2.35 4.90 -15.24
N ALA A 40 3.57 4.83 -14.74
CA ALA A 40 4.09 3.71 -13.96
C ALA A 40 4.57 4.25 -12.60
N GLY A 41 4.44 3.43 -11.57
CA GLY A 41 4.89 3.76 -10.23
C GLY A 41 5.18 2.51 -9.43
N HIS A 42 6.02 2.65 -8.41
CA HIS A 42 6.38 1.54 -7.55
C HIS A 42 5.42 1.40 -6.37
N TYR A 43 5.16 0.15 -6.00
CA TYR A 43 4.54 -0.17 -4.72
C TYR A 43 5.63 -0.51 -3.71
N SER A 44 5.63 0.21 -2.58
CA SER A 44 6.31 -0.27 -1.38
C SER A 44 5.46 -1.39 -0.78
N MET A 45 5.73 -2.61 -1.23
CA MET A 45 5.01 -3.82 -0.83
C MET A 45 5.67 -4.42 0.41
N ASN A 46 4.89 -4.58 1.48
CA ASN A 46 5.29 -5.36 2.62
C ASN A 46 5.08 -6.85 2.33
N THR A 47 6.16 -7.59 2.08
CA THR A 47 6.09 -9.02 1.76
C THR A 47 5.78 -9.92 2.96
N PHE A 48 5.75 -9.37 4.18
CA PHE A 48 5.42 -10.13 5.38
C PHE A 48 3.92 -10.48 5.45
N ASP A 49 3.07 -9.46 5.31
CA ASP A 49 1.61 -9.64 5.39
C ASP A 49 0.80 -8.58 4.63
N GLN A 50 1.44 -7.84 3.71
CA GLN A 50 0.81 -6.85 2.84
C GLN A 50 0.12 -5.68 3.58
N ASN A 51 0.36 -5.54 4.88
CA ASN A 51 -0.13 -4.43 5.69
C ASN A 51 0.94 -3.37 5.90
N ALA A 52 0.53 -2.14 6.19
CA ALA A 52 1.46 -1.07 6.54
C ALA A 52 2.35 -1.46 7.74
N ILE A 53 3.55 -0.89 7.78
CA ILE A 53 4.47 -0.94 8.91
C ILE A 53 4.58 0.47 9.46
N MET A 54 4.27 0.62 10.74
CA MET A 54 4.31 1.93 11.40
C MET A 54 4.85 1.88 12.83
N GLY A 55 4.85 3.03 13.50
CA GLY A 55 5.22 3.12 14.91
C GLY A 55 6.73 3.01 15.15
N PRO A 56 7.15 2.93 16.42
CA PRO A 56 8.56 3.00 16.78
C PRO A 56 9.33 1.74 16.41
N HIS A 57 10.60 1.90 16.06
CA HIS A 57 11.56 0.79 16.03
C HIS A 57 11.78 0.28 17.46
N THR A 58 11.99 -1.03 17.63
CA THR A 58 12.18 -1.67 18.95
C THR A 58 13.56 -1.41 19.55
N GLU A 59 14.60 -1.32 18.72
CA GLU A 59 15.99 -1.08 19.15
C GLU A 59 16.53 0.34 18.88
N VAL A 60 16.08 1.01 17.81
CA VAL A 60 16.59 2.32 17.42
C VAL A 60 15.67 3.41 17.97
N GLU A 61 16.16 4.17 18.96
CA GLU A 61 15.42 5.28 19.54
C GLU A 61 15.16 6.40 18.51
N ASN A 62 14.04 7.11 18.66
CA ASN A 62 13.61 8.20 17.79
C ASN A 62 13.46 7.83 16.30
N PHE A 63 13.34 6.53 15.98
CA PHE A 63 13.07 6.04 14.63
C PHE A 63 11.62 5.54 14.53
N ILE A 64 10.83 6.16 13.66
CA ILE A 64 9.41 5.83 13.46
C ILE A 64 9.20 5.36 12.02
N PHE A 65 8.50 4.24 11.86
CA PHE A 65 8.07 3.72 10.58
C PHE A 65 6.74 4.36 10.14
N LEU A 66 6.61 4.55 8.82
CA LEU A 66 5.35 4.81 8.13
C LEU A 66 5.52 4.42 6.65
N ASN A 67 5.50 3.13 6.35
CA ASN A 67 5.76 2.61 5.00
C ASN A 67 5.07 1.26 4.74
N GLY A 68 5.36 0.61 3.60
CA GLY A 68 4.91 -0.75 3.33
C GLY A 68 3.41 -0.89 3.04
N PHE A 69 2.76 0.17 2.54
CA PHE A 69 1.31 0.23 2.33
C PHE A 69 0.75 -0.72 1.28
N SER A 70 1.60 -1.39 0.49
CA SER A 70 1.19 -2.53 -0.35
C SER A 70 0.04 -2.24 -1.33
N GLY A 71 -0.05 -0.99 -1.82
CA GLY A 71 -1.09 -0.56 -2.76
C GLY A 71 -2.33 0.09 -2.15
N HIS A 72 -2.50 0.05 -0.82
CA HIS A 72 -3.68 0.58 -0.12
C HIS A 72 -3.47 1.98 0.48
N GLY A 73 -2.26 2.52 0.33
CA GLY A 73 -1.81 3.73 1.04
C GLY A 73 -2.66 4.98 0.75
N LEU A 74 -3.19 5.11 -0.46
CA LEU A 74 -4.03 6.27 -0.80
C LEU A 74 -5.29 6.33 0.07
N GLN A 75 -6.02 5.21 0.17
CA GLN A 75 -7.25 5.11 0.96
C GLN A 75 -6.96 5.25 2.46
N GLN A 76 -5.83 4.72 2.93
CA GLN A 76 -5.46 4.70 4.34
C GLN A 76 -4.79 6.00 4.82
N SER A 77 -4.27 6.82 3.90
CA SER A 77 -3.45 8.00 4.21
C SER A 77 -4.03 8.96 5.26
N PRO A 78 -5.36 9.24 5.32
CA PRO A 78 -5.88 10.16 6.33
C PRO A 78 -5.75 9.62 7.76
N ALA A 79 -6.08 8.33 7.97
CA ALA A 79 -5.98 7.68 9.27
C ALA A 79 -4.52 7.50 9.69
N MET A 80 -3.68 7.10 8.74
CA MET A 80 -2.26 6.81 8.97
C MET A 80 -1.46 8.07 9.31
N GLY A 81 -1.72 9.17 8.59
CA GLY A 81 -1.12 10.47 8.90
C GLY A 81 -1.54 10.98 10.28
N ARG A 82 -2.84 10.90 10.61
CA ARG A 82 -3.34 11.31 11.92
C ARG A 82 -2.75 10.49 13.06
N GLY A 83 -2.77 9.17 12.95
CA GLY A 83 -2.24 8.29 14.01
C GLY A 83 -0.74 8.47 14.22
N THR A 84 0.02 8.69 13.13
CA THR A 84 1.46 9.01 13.24
C THR A 84 1.68 10.34 13.95
N ALA A 85 0.91 11.38 13.62
CA ALA A 85 1.00 12.67 14.29
C ALA A 85 0.63 12.60 15.77
N GLU A 86 -0.40 11.83 16.13
CA GLU A 86 -0.79 11.60 17.52
C GLU A 86 0.34 10.90 18.30
N TRP A 87 0.91 9.85 17.74
CA TRP A 87 2.04 9.13 18.35
C TRP A 87 3.26 10.04 18.56
N LEU A 88 3.65 10.81 17.54
CA LEU A 88 4.79 11.73 17.62
C LEU A 88 4.59 12.86 18.64
N THR A 89 3.35 13.35 18.79
CA THR A 89 3.06 14.50 19.65
C THR A 89 2.78 14.09 21.09
N TYR A 90 2.10 12.97 21.30
CA TYR A 90 1.54 12.59 22.60
C TYR A 90 2.12 11.28 23.15
N GLY A 91 2.86 10.51 22.35
CA GLY A 91 3.35 9.18 22.74
C GLY A 91 2.27 8.10 22.77
N GLU A 92 1.06 8.40 22.28
CA GLU A 92 -0.09 7.50 22.31
C GLU A 92 -1.03 7.79 21.12
N TYR A 93 -1.82 6.78 20.73
CA TYR A 93 -2.94 6.99 19.82
C TYR A 93 -4.15 7.53 20.58
N ARG A 94 -4.85 8.50 20.01
CA ARG A 94 -6.02 9.14 20.65
C ARG A 94 -7.32 8.90 19.90
N SER A 95 -7.23 8.66 18.59
CA SER A 95 -8.43 8.53 17.75
C SER A 95 -8.70 7.10 17.30
N LEU A 96 -7.65 6.39 16.90
CA LEU A 96 -7.72 5.01 16.44
C LEU A 96 -6.44 4.29 16.88
N ASP A 97 -6.58 3.15 17.55
CA ASP A 97 -5.42 2.35 17.91
C ASP A 97 -4.82 1.69 16.67
N LEU A 98 -3.60 2.12 16.32
CA LEU A 98 -2.83 1.56 15.21
C LEU A 98 -1.64 0.73 15.70
N SER A 99 -1.61 0.34 16.98
CA SER A 99 -0.60 -0.57 17.54
C SER A 99 -0.53 -1.93 16.84
N PRO A 100 -1.62 -2.48 16.23
CA PRO A 100 -1.51 -3.71 15.46
C PRO A 100 -0.55 -3.63 14.26
N PHE A 101 -0.26 -2.43 13.75
CA PHE A 101 0.65 -2.21 12.62
C PHE A 101 2.07 -1.85 13.05
N HIS A 102 2.38 -1.85 14.36
CA HIS A 102 3.70 -1.52 14.87
C HIS A 102 4.80 -2.46 14.36
N PHE A 103 6.00 -1.91 14.14
CA PHE A 103 7.18 -2.67 13.70
C PHE A 103 7.48 -3.91 14.55
N ALA A 104 7.22 -3.86 15.86
CA ALA A 104 7.45 -4.98 16.79
C ALA A 104 6.82 -6.30 16.29
N ARG A 105 5.67 -6.24 15.62
CA ARG A 105 4.99 -7.42 15.07
C ARG A 105 5.83 -8.19 14.05
N ILE A 106 6.73 -7.50 13.35
CA ILE A 106 7.64 -8.11 12.36
C ILE A 106 8.71 -8.91 13.10
N ALA A 107 9.37 -8.31 14.10
CA ALA A 107 10.36 -8.98 14.93
C ALA A 107 9.78 -10.17 15.71
N GLU A 108 8.52 -10.05 16.14
CA GLU A 108 7.77 -11.09 16.85
C GLU A 108 7.15 -12.16 15.93
N ASN A 109 7.29 -12.03 14.60
CA ASN A 109 6.65 -12.92 13.62
C ASN A 109 5.12 -13.05 13.81
N ARG A 110 4.45 -11.91 14.01
CA ARG A 110 3.01 -11.79 14.28
C ARG A 110 2.31 -11.06 13.11
N PRO A 111 1.88 -11.77 12.06
CA PRO A 111 1.22 -11.16 10.90
C PRO A 111 -0.22 -10.74 11.23
N VAL A 112 -0.67 -9.66 10.57
CA VAL A 112 -2.06 -9.23 10.53
C VAL A 112 -2.71 -9.87 9.30
N ILE A 113 -3.67 -10.77 9.52
CA ILE A 113 -4.35 -11.47 8.43
C ILE A 113 -5.60 -10.69 8.04
N GLU A 114 -5.59 -10.14 6.83
CA GLU A 114 -6.79 -9.57 6.21
C GLU A 114 -7.68 -10.70 5.69
N LYS A 115 -8.83 -10.92 6.35
CA LYS A 115 -9.76 -12.01 6.00
C LYS A 115 -10.72 -11.67 4.86
N ALA A 116 -10.74 -10.40 4.44
CA ALA A 116 -11.71 -9.87 3.48
C ALA A 116 -11.01 -9.24 2.26
N VAL A 117 -10.02 -9.95 1.70
CA VAL A 117 -9.48 -9.59 0.39
C VAL A 117 -10.53 -9.98 -0.66
N ILE A 118 -11.17 -8.98 -1.28
CA ILE A 118 -12.07 -9.13 -2.45
C ILE A 118 -11.27 -8.89 -3.72
#